data_AF-A0A562HK41-F1
#
_entry.id   AF-A0A562HK41-F1
#
_cell.length_a   1.000
_cell.length_b   1.000
_cell.length_c   1.000
_cell.angle_alpha   90.00
_cell.angle_beta   90.00
_cell.angle_gamma   90.00
#
_symmetry.space_group_name_H-M   'P 1'
#
loop_
_entity.id
_entity.type
_entity.pdbx_description
1 polymer ?
#
loop_
_entity_poly.entity_id
_entity_poly.type
_entity_poly.pdbx_seq_one_letter_code
_entity_poly.pdbx_strand_id
1 'polypeptide(L)'
;MRGVSQASEEKKRYYRKNVDFFNLVEKIKLWPSRSGTLHGIKAMTRRGNTAEIVTHCNRRFIIYNSKHSRAARWLRNKLHFGVCPHCRIPEWKLQKYSSTVMSQHYGSHL
;
A
#
# COMPACT_ATOMS: atom_id res chain seq x y z
N MET A 1 9.50 14.09 34.66
CA MET A 1 8.06 14.08 34.34
C MET A 1 7.88 13.51 32.94
N ARG A 2 7.30 12.31 32.79
CA ARG A 2 7.14 11.65 31.49
C ARG A 2 5.92 12.25 30.80
N GLY A 3 6.14 13.01 29.73
CA GLY A 3 5.07 13.52 28.88
C GLY A 3 4.35 12.36 28.21
N VAL A 4 3.06 12.20 28.53
CA VAL A 4 2.17 11.29 27.82
C VAL A 4 1.90 11.92 26.46
N SER A 5 2.58 11.45 25.41
CA SER A 5 2.28 11.84 24.04
C SER A 5 0.88 11.37 23.70
N GLN A 6 -0.06 12.31 23.67
CA GLN A 6 -1.45 12.10 23.31
C GLN A 6 -1.53 11.48 21.91
N ALA A 7 -1.91 10.21 21.82
CA ALA A 7 -2.14 9.54 20.55
C ALA A 7 -3.33 10.23 19.88
N SER A 8 -3.05 11.09 18.90
CA SER A 8 -4.10 11.69 18.07
C SER A 8 -4.95 10.58 17.46
N GLU A 9 -6.27 10.63 17.63
CA GLU A 9 -7.17 9.67 16.99
C GLU A 9 -6.83 9.54 15.50
N GLU A 10 -6.46 8.34 15.07
CA GLU A 10 -6.11 8.11 13.68
C GLU A 10 -7.36 8.34 12.80
N LYS A 11 -7.43 9.52 12.18
CA LYS A 11 -8.50 9.84 11.23
C LYS A 11 -8.57 8.77 10.15
N LYS A 12 -9.71 8.07 10.08
CA LYS A 12 -9.99 7.06 9.05
C LYS A 12 -9.85 7.69 7.67
N ARG A 13 -9.05 7.05 6.81
CA ARG A 13 -8.84 7.49 5.43
C ARG A 13 -9.75 6.70 4.52
N TYR A 14 -10.36 7.37 3.55
CA TYR A 14 -11.27 6.75 2.58
C TYR A 14 -10.73 6.95 1.18
N TYR A 15 -10.50 5.86 0.46
CA TYR A 15 -10.10 5.87 -0.95
C TYR A 15 -11.15 5.21 -1.82
N ARG A 16 -11.30 5.67 -3.06
CA ARG A 16 -12.22 5.07 -4.02
C ARG A 16 -11.68 3.75 -4.56
N LYS A 17 -12.56 2.76 -4.78
CA LYS A 17 -12.19 1.41 -5.27
C LYS A 17 -11.66 1.37 -6.71
N ASN A 18 -12.06 2.30 -7.58
CA ASN A 18 -11.78 2.28 -9.02
C ASN A 18 -10.77 3.34 -9.48
N VAL A 19 -9.84 3.69 -8.60
CA VAL A 19 -8.74 4.63 -8.88
C VAL A 19 -7.66 4.01 -9.78
N ASP A 20 -6.81 4.86 -10.34
CA ASP A 20 -5.60 4.43 -11.03
C ASP A 20 -4.71 3.56 -10.13
N PHE A 21 -4.18 2.46 -10.67
CA PHE A 21 -3.46 1.49 -9.84
C PHE A 21 -2.10 2.02 -9.41
N PHE A 22 -1.41 2.77 -10.26
CA PHE A 22 -0.14 3.37 -9.88
C PHE A 22 -0.34 4.43 -8.80
N ASN A 23 -1.39 5.24 -8.88
CA ASN A 23 -1.70 6.22 -7.82
C ASN A 23 -1.98 5.54 -6.46
N LEU A 24 -2.67 4.40 -6.47
CA LEU A 24 -2.88 3.59 -5.27
C LEU A 24 -1.56 3.08 -4.67
N VAL A 25 -0.69 2.50 -5.50
CA VAL A 25 0.62 1.98 -5.09
C VAL A 25 1.53 3.10 -4.59
N GLU A 26 1.53 4.24 -5.26
CA GLU A 26 2.24 5.46 -4.87
C GLU A 26 1.81 5.96 -3.50
N LYS A 27 0.50 5.93 -3.22
CA LYS A 27 -0.04 6.45 -1.96
C LYS A 27 0.23 5.51 -0.78
N ILE A 28 0.07 4.21 -0.99
CA ILE A 28 0.21 3.20 0.06
C ILE A 28 1.70 2.87 0.30
N LYS A 29 2.53 2.84 -0.76
CA LYS A 29 3.93 2.39 -0.75
C LYS A 29 4.11 1.01 -0.09
N LEU A 30 3.17 0.10 -0.34
CA LEU A 30 3.22 -1.32 0.04
C LEU A 30 2.91 -2.19 -1.19
N TRP A 31 3.46 -3.39 -1.21
CA TRP A 31 3.28 -4.35 -2.29
C TRP A 31 2.97 -5.75 -1.76
N PRO A 32 1.79 -6.33 -2.07
CA PRO A 32 1.52 -7.72 -1.79
C PRO A 32 2.16 -8.61 -2.87
N SER A 33 3.09 -9.46 -2.48
CA SER A 33 3.66 -10.49 -3.37
C SER A 33 2.66 -11.62 -3.65
N ARG A 34 2.94 -12.44 -4.68
CA ARG A 34 2.10 -13.60 -5.03
C ARG A 34 2.06 -14.67 -3.93
N SER A 35 3.01 -14.69 -3.01
CA SER A 35 3.01 -15.60 -1.84
C SER A 35 2.22 -15.04 -0.65
N GLY A 36 1.68 -13.82 -0.72
CA GLY A 36 1.00 -13.18 0.41
C GLY A 36 1.91 -12.44 1.38
N THR A 37 3.22 -12.37 1.11
CA THR A 37 4.12 -11.53 1.89
C THR A 37 3.97 -10.07 1.46
N LEU A 38 3.72 -9.19 2.44
CA LEU A 38 3.62 -7.75 2.25
C LEU A 38 5.01 -7.11 2.31
N HIS A 39 5.36 -6.35 1.28
CA HIS A 39 6.63 -5.65 1.16
C HIS A 39 6.46 -4.13 1.25
N GLY A 40 7.44 -3.44 1.81
CA GLY A 40 7.54 -1.99 1.72
C GLY A 40 8.17 -1.58 0.39
N ILE A 41 7.57 -0.61 -0.30
CA ILE A 41 8.12 -0.03 -1.54
C ILE A 41 9.05 1.12 -1.18
N LYS A 42 10.30 1.04 -1.64
CA LYS A 42 11.32 2.08 -1.51
C LYS A 42 11.20 3.12 -2.62
N ALA A 43 11.04 2.67 -3.87
CA ALA A 43 10.90 3.54 -5.02
C ALA A 43 9.95 2.93 -6.07
N MET A 44 9.31 3.80 -6.85
CA MET A 44 8.51 3.44 -8.01
C MET A 44 8.84 4.41 -9.15
N THR A 45 9.16 3.89 -10.32
CA THR A 45 9.47 4.69 -11.52
C THR A 45 8.53 4.29 -12.64
N ARG A 46 7.65 5.21 -13.05
CA ARG A 46 6.64 4.96 -14.10
C ARG A 46 7.27 5.07 -15.49
N ARG A 47 6.88 4.17 -16.40
CA ARG A 47 7.24 4.13 -17.83
C ARG A 47 6.00 3.75 -18.64
N GLY A 48 5.23 4.76 -19.04
CA GLY A 48 3.95 4.57 -19.73
C GLY A 48 2.98 3.72 -18.90
N ASN A 49 2.53 2.60 -19.46
CA ASN A 49 1.61 1.67 -18.80
C ASN A 49 2.29 0.68 -17.82
N THR A 50 3.60 0.82 -17.62
CA THR A 50 4.38 -0.01 -16.71
C THR A 50 5.06 0.84 -15.63
N ALA A 51 5.45 0.24 -14.52
CA ALA A 51 6.28 0.88 -13.52
C ALA A 51 7.30 -0.12 -12.96
N GLU A 52 8.53 0.33 -12.77
CA GLU A 52 9.56 -0.41 -12.04
C GLU A 52 9.37 -0.14 -10.53
N ILE A 53 9.32 -1.19 -9.74
CA ILE A 53 9.24 -1.14 -8.28
C ILE A 53 10.55 -1.63 -7.69
N VAL A 54 11.07 -0.86 -6.73
CA VAL A 54 12.17 -1.27 -5.85
C VAL A 54 11.63 -1.36 -4.42
N THR A 55 11.74 -2.52 -3.79
CA THR A 55 11.34 -2.70 -2.39
C THR A 55 12.45 -2.35 -1.40
N HIS A 56 12.11 -2.18 -0.13
CA HIS A 56 13.11 -2.01 0.94
C HIS A 56 14.00 -3.24 1.15
N CYS A 57 13.56 -4.43 0.71
CA CYS A 57 14.40 -5.63 0.70
C CYS A 57 15.15 -5.83 -0.64
N ASN A 58 15.31 -4.75 -1.42
CA ASN A 58 16.06 -4.70 -2.68
C ASN A 58 15.54 -5.60 -3.80
N ARG A 59 14.29 -6.06 -3.73
CA ARG A 59 13.66 -6.75 -4.86
C ARG A 59 13.23 -5.73 -5.90
N ARG A 60 13.49 -6.05 -7.17
CA ARG A 60 13.14 -5.21 -8.34
C ARG A 60 12.22 -5.99 -9.25
N PHE A 61 11.13 -5.36 -9.69
CA PHE A 61 10.18 -5.98 -10.62
C PHE A 61 9.36 -4.92 -11.34
N ILE A 62 8.78 -5.31 -12.48
CA ILE A 62 7.90 -4.45 -13.29
C ILE A 62 6.45 -4.79 -12.97
N ILE A 63 5.62 -3.75 -12.87
CA ILE A 63 4.17 -3.85 -12.71
C ILE A 63 3.45 -3.15 -13.86
N TYR A 64 2.25 -3.60 -14.19
CA TYR A 64 1.37 -2.96 -15.17
C TYR A 64 0.28 -2.14 -14.48
N ASN A 65 -0.14 -1.04 -15.09
CA ASN A 65 -1.25 -0.25 -14.58
C ASN A 65 -2.58 -0.95 -14.89
N SER A 66 -3.03 -1.83 -13.99
CA SER A 66 -4.29 -2.55 -14.14
C SER A 66 -5.08 -2.57 -12.85
N LYS A 67 -6.29 -2.00 -12.90
CA LYS A 67 -7.26 -1.94 -11.79
C LYS A 67 -7.81 -3.32 -11.40
N HIS A 68 -7.76 -4.28 -12.32
CA HIS A 68 -8.32 -5.63 -12.16
C HIS A 68 -7.28 -6.68 -11.82
N SER A 69 -5.99 -6.30 -11.76
CA SER A 69 -4.91 -7.20 -11.42
C SER A 69 -5.09 -7.82 -10.02
N ARG A 70 -4.48 -9.00 -9.82
CA ARG A 70 -4.46 -9.66 -8.52
C ARG A 70 -3.89 -8.75 -7.43
N ALA A 71 -2.78 -8.06 -7.71
CA ALA A 71 -2.16 -7.13 -6.77
C ALA A 71 -3.08 -5.96 -6.40
N ALA A 72 -3.79 -5.37 -7.38
CA ALA A 72 -4.77 -4.32 -7.13
C ALA A 72 -5.93 -4.79 -6.24
N ARG A 73 -6.43 -6.01 -6.47
CA ARG A 73 -7.47 -6.61 -5.62
C ARG A 73 -6.97 -6.87 -4.21
N TRP A 74 -5.76 -7.41 -4.09
CA TRP A 74 -5.15 -7.72 -2.79
C TRP A 74 -4.88 -6.45 -1.99
N LEU A 75 -4.39 -5.39 -2.63
CA LEU A 75 -4.20 -4.09 -1.97
C LEU A 75 -5.51 -3.51 -1.46
N ARG A 76 -6.58 -3.58 -2.26
CA ARG A 76 -7.91 -3.05 -1.87
C ARG A 76 -8.56 -3.88 -0.75
N ASN A 77 -8.45 -5.20 -0.84
CA ASN A 77 -9.02 -6.12 0.15
C ASN A 77 -8.10 -6.36 1.35
N LYS A 78 -6.91 -5.75 1.36
CA LYS A 78 -5.88 -5.91 2.40
C LYS A 78 -5.42 -7.35 2.59
N LEU A 79 -5.48 -8.14 1.53
CA LEU A 79 -5.14 -9.56 1.59
C LEU A 79 -3.62 -9.75 1.59
N HIS A 80 -3.11 -10.20 2.73
CA HIS A 80 -1.73 -10.63 2.94
C HIS A 80 -1.71 -11.65 4.08
N PHE A 81 -0.72 -12.55 4.07
CA PHE A 81 -0.56 -13.62 5.08
C PHE A 81 0.60 -13.35 6.04
N GLY A 82 1.44 -12.36 5.74
CA GLY A 82 2.54 -11.96 6.59
C GLY A 82 3.26 -10.74 6.03
N VAL A 83 4.18 -10.20 6.83
CA VAL A 83 4.98 -9.02 6.47
C VAL A 83 6.42 -9.46 6.24
N CYS A 84 7.08 -8.88 5.23
CA CYS A 84 8.48 -9.18 4.95
C CYS A 84 9.37 -8.67 6.09
N PRO A 85 10.14 -9.55 6.77
CA PRO A 85 10.99 -9.14 7.90
C PRO A 85 12.11 -8.19 7.46
N HIS A 86 12.68 -8.41 6.27
CA HIS A 86 13.75 -7.56 5.72
C HIS A 86 13.27 -6.16 5.33
N CYS A 87 11.99 -6.00 4.99
CA CYS A 87 11.45 -4.67 4.67
C CYS A 87 11.33 -3.76 5.89
N ARG A 88 11.31 -4.34 7.11
CA ARG A 88 11.15 -3.60 8.38
C ARG A 88 10.07 -2.53 8.30
N ILE A 89 8.87 -2.95 7.88
CA ILE A 89 7.72 -2.05 7.73
C ILE A 89 7.32 -1.58 9.13
N PRO A 90 7.31 -0.27 9.41
CA PRO A 90 6.93 0.23 10.73
C PRO A 90 5.47 -0.10 11.07
N GLU A 91 5.21 -0.37 12.35
CA GLU A 91 3.89 -0.78 12.84
C GLU A 91 2.81 0.27 12.52
N TRP A 92 3.09 1.56 12.73
CA TRP A 92 2.16 2.65 12.41
C TRP A 92 1.72 2.63 10.92
N LYS A 93 2.57 2.15 10.02
CA LYS A 93 2.26 2.07 8.58
C LYS A 93 1.32 0.90 8.30
N LEU A 94 1.49 -0.22 9.02
CA LEU A 94 0.59 -1.37 8.95
C LEU A 94 -0.78 -1.00 9.53
N GLN A 95 -0.81 -0.34 10.68
CA GLN A 95 -2.04 0.17 11.31
C GLN A 95 -2.77 1.14 10.38
N LYS A 96 -2.06 2.13 9.83
CA LYS A 96 -2.59 3.06 8.82
C LYS A 96 -3.16 2.36 7.59
N TYR A 97 -2.48 1.32 7.09
CA TYR A 97 -2.97 0.55 5.94
C TYR A 97 -4.22 -0.25 6.31
N SER A 98 -4.23 -0.87 7.48
CA SER A 98 -5.36 -1.62 8.01
C SER A 98 -6.60 -0.73 8.28
N SER A 99 -6.41 0.51 8.74
CA SER A 99 -7.50 1.46 9.01
C SER A 99 -8.04 2.17 7.77
N THR A 100 -7.33 2.14 6.64
CA THR A 100 -7.77 2.78 5.39
C THR A 100 -8.96 2.04 4.76
N VAL A 101 -10.09 2.72 4.54
CA VAL A 101 -11.30 2.14 3.97
C VAL A 101 -11.35 2.35 2.46
N MET A 102 -11.68 1.27 1.72
CA MET A 102 -11.88 1.32 0.26
C MET A 102 -13.39 1.34 -0.03
N SER A 103 -13.92 2.50 -0.44
CA SER A 103 -15.35 2.68 -0.73
C SER A 103 -15.60 2.92 -2.22
N GLN A 104 -16.79 2.58 -2.71
CA GLN A 104 -17.18 2.82 -4.09
C GLN A 104 -17.70 4.25 -4.30
N HIS A 105 -18.43 4.78 -3.32
CA HIS A 105 -19.18 6.05 -3.45
C HIS A 105 -18.52 7.22 -2.71
N TYR A 106 -17.59 6.95 -1.79
CA TYR A 106 -16.96 7.97 -0.93
C TYR A 106 -15.42 7.81 -0.91
N GLY A 107 -14.72 8.90 -0.63
CA GLY A 107 -13.25 8.93 -0.55
C GLY A 107 -12.57 9.63 -1.74
N SER A 108 -11.25 9.79 -1.62
CA SER A 108 -10.44 10.52 -2.61
C SER A 108 -10.38 9.80 -3.96
N HIS A 109 -10.52 10.56 -5.06
CA HIS A 109 -10.06 10.15 -6.38
C HIS A 109 -8.54 10.38 -6.42
N LEU A 110 -7.79 9.27 -6.34
CA LEU A 110 -6.34 9.26 -6.40
C LEU A 110 -5.86 9.35 -7.84
#